data_AF-A0A453KKC0-F1
#
_entry.id   AF-A0A453KKC0-F1
#
_cell.length_a   1.000
_cell.length_b   1.000
_cell.length_c   1.000
_cell.angle_alpha   90.00
_cell.angle_beta   90.00
_cell.angle_gamma   90.00
#
_symmetry.space_group_name_H-M   'P 1'
#
loop_
_entity.id
_entity.type
_entity.pdbx_description
1 polymer ?
#
loop_
_entity_poly.entity_id
_entity_poly.type
_entity_poly.pdbx_seq_one_letter_code
_entity_poly.pdbx_strand_id
1 'polypeptide(L)' 'MHRRYALLTCGIDSLVAVVMQVDPKKFSVLANWQREYTMEHVLTQLKKDMAATQNRKLVQPPEGTFF' A
#
# COMPACT_ATOMS: atom_id res chain seq x y z
N MET A 1 -31.89 -3.69 16.01
CA MET A 1 -31.64 -3.82 14.55
C MET A 1 -30.78 -2.62 14.11
N HIS A 2 -29.50 -2.58 14.48
CA HIS A 2 -28.35 -3.06 13.69
C HIS A 2 -28.10 -2.30 12.38
N ARG A 3 -27.41 -1.15 12.50
CA ARG A 3 -26.16 -0.83 11.78
C ARG A 3 -25.74 0.61 12.08
N ARG A 4 -25.08 0.78 13.22
CA ARG A 4 -24.15 1.91 13.38
C ARG A 4 -22.95 1.56 12.52
N TYR A 5 -22.91 2.09 11.30
CA TYR A 5 -21.68 2.13 10.53
C TYR A 5 -20.70 2.96 11.37
N ALA A 6 -19.77 2.26 12.01
CA ALA A 6 -18.73 2.86 12.81
C ALA A 6 -17.98 3.84 11.90
N LEU A 7 -18.18 5.12 12.17
CA LEU A 7 -17.28 6.19 11.76
C LEU A 7 -15.92 5.92 12.42
N LEU A 8 -15.14 5.00 11.85
CA LEU A 8 -13.69 5.00 11.95
C LEU A 8 -13.18 5.79 10.75
N THR A 9 -13.34 7.10 10.80
CA THR A 9 -12.58 8.04 9.97
C THR A 9 -11.15 8.11 10.49
N CYS A 10 -10.42 6.99 10.47
CA CYS A 10 -8.97 7.02 10.61
C CYS A 10 -8.42 7.29 9.21
N GLY A 11 -7.85 8.49 9.03
CA GLY A 11 -7.36 9.09 7.78
C GLY A 11 -7.05 8.13 6.63
N ILE A 12 -7.88 8.21 5.59
CA ILE A 12 -7.80 7.39 4.36
C ILE A 12 -6.66 7.86 3.42
N ASP A 13 -5.85 8.84 3.83
CA ASP A 13 -4.68 9.28 3.05
C ASP A 13 -3.45 8.36 3.17
N SER A 14 -3.49 7.33 4.01
CA SER A 14 -2.40 6.36 4.10
C SER A 14 -2.56 5.22 3.08
N LEU A 15 -2.37 5.61 1.81
CA LEU A 15 -1.46 4.97 0.85
C LEU A 15 -0.92 3.57 1.21
N VAL A 16 -1.11 2.65 0.25
CA VAL A 16 -0.50 1.32 0.08
C VAL A 16 -1.29 0.13 0.65
N ALA A 17 -2.12 -0.42 -0.24
CA ALA A 17 -2.29 -1.87 -0.44
C ALA A 17 -2.82 -2.71 0.73
N VAL A 18 -4.08 -2.51 1.11
CA VAL A 18 -4.93 -3.67 1.40
C VAL A 18 -5.44 -4.16 0.04
N VAL A 19 -4.55 -4.91 -0.63
CA VAL A 19 -4.78 -5.87 -1.72
C VAL A 19 -5.86 -5.50 -2.73
N MET A 20 -5.45 -5.11 -3.94
CA MET A 20 -6.05 -5.50 -5.23
C MET A 20 -5.39 -4.75 -6.40
N GLN A 21 -4.87 -3.54 -6.18
CA GLN A 21 -4.25 -2.74 -7.25
C GLN A 21 -3.23 -1.74 -6.69
N VAL A 22 -2.05 -1.66 -7.31
CA VAL A 22 -1.03 -0.65 -7.00
C VAL A 22 -1.29 0.58 -7.86
N ASP A 23 -1.39 1.77 -7.25
CA ASP A 23 -1.50 3.02 -8.00
C ASP A 23 -0.11 3.44 -8.51
N PRO A 24 0.13 3.42 -9.85
CA PRO A 24 1.43 3.72 -10.41
C PRO A 24 1.87 5.17 -10.16
N LYS A 25 0.94 6.11 -9.94
CA LYS A 25 1.29 7.53 -9.68
C LYS A 25 1.90 7.73 -8.30
N LYS A 26 1.54 6.85 -7.37
CA LYS A 26 1.97 6.93 -5.97
C LYS A 26 3.27 6.20 -5.70
N PHE A 27 3.67 5.33 -6.63
CA PHE A 27 4.92 4.58 -6.54
C PHE A 27 5.94 5.15 -7.53
N SER A 28 7.00 5.78 -7.00
CA SER A 28 7.96 6.55 -7.79
C SER A 28 8.59 5.79 -8.97
N VAL A 29 8.87 4.50 -8.79
CA VAL A 29 9.45 3.62 -9.82
C VAL A 29 8.47 3.34 -10.96
N LEU A 30 7.17 3.23 -10.65
CA LEU A 30 6.13 3.03 -11.67
C LEU A 30 5.73 4.37 -12.32
N ALA A 31 5.77 5.47 -11.57
CA ALA A 31 5.47 6.80 -12.07
C ALA A 31 6.51 7.27 -13.12
N ASN A 32 7.78 6.90 -12.95
CA ASN A 32 8.87 7.26 -13.86
C ASN A 32 9.52 6.01 -14.46
N TRP A 33 8.70 5.10 -14.99
CA TRP A 33 9.18 3.82 -15.51
C TRP A 33 10.26 4.01 -16.58
N GLN A 34 11.45 3.43 -16.34
CA GLN A 34 12.54 3.34 -17.30
C GLN A 34 12.73 1.89 -17.73
N ARG A 35 13.18 1.67 -18.98
CA ARG A 35 13.41 0.29 -19.47
C ARG A 35 14.54 -0.43 -18.74
N GLU A 36 15.46 0.29 -18.11
CA GLU A 36 16.50 -0.31 -17.29
C GLU A 36 15.97 -0.86 -15.95
N TYR A 37 14.76 -0.46 -15.53
CA TYR A 37 14.19 -0.97 -14.29
C TYR A 37 13.77 -2.43 -14.44
N THR A 38 14.30 -3.25 -13.54
CA THR A 38 13.97 -4.66 -13.43
C THR A 38 12.95 -4.90 -12.32
N MET A 39 12.37 -6.09 -12.29
CA MET A 39 11.49 -6.51 -11.19
C MET A 39 12.15 -6.39 -9.80
N GLU A 40 13.47 -6.56 -9.73
CA GLU A 40 14.24 -6.39 -8.50
C GLU A 40 14.16 -4.95 -7.98
N HIS A 41 14.20 -3.94 -8.87
CA HIS A 41 14.08 -2.54 -8.50
C HIS A 41 12.70 -2.25 -7.91
N VAL A 42 11.65 -2.78 -8.53
CA VAL A 42 10.26 -2.65 -8.05
C VAL A 42 10.11 -3.28 -6.67
N LEU A 43 10.56 -4.52 -6.48
CA LEU A 43 10.44 -5.23 -5.21
C LEU A 43 11.26 -4.59 -4.08
N THR A 44 12.46 -4.11 -4.40
CA THR A 44 13.32 -3.40 -3.43
C THR A 44 12.70 -2.09 -2.99
N GLN A 45 12.13 -1.33 -3.93
CA GLN A 45 11.48 -0.07 -3.60
C GLN A 45 10.18 -0.30 -2.81
N LEU A 46 9.42 -1.36 -3.12
CA LEU A 46 8.23 -1.73 -2.36
C LEU A 46 8.57 -2.06 -0.91
N LYS A 47 9.63 -2.85 -0.68
CA LYS A 47 10.11 -3.15 0.69
C LYS A 47 10.49 -1.89 1.46
N LYS A 48 11.18 -0.94 0.81
CA LYS A 48 11.54 0.35 1.42
C LYS A 48 10.30 1.15 1.79
N ASP A 49 9.31 1.18 0.91
CA ASP A 49 8.06 1.91 1.14
C ASP A 49 7.25 1.29 2.27
N MET A 50 7.18 -0.04 2.36
CA MET A 50 6.55 -0.74 3.50
C MET A 50 7.25 -0.44 4.83
N ALA A 51 8.58 -0.26 4.81
CA ALA A 51 9.38 0.09 5.99
C ALA A 51 9.35 1.59 6.34
N ALA A 52 8.79 2.45 5.48
CA ALA A 52 8.70 3.88 5.71
C ALA A 52 7.92 4.18 6.99
N THR A 53 8.29 5.25 7.70
CA THR A 53 7.68 5.64 8.99
C THR A 53 6.16 5.82 8.92
N GLN A 54 5.64 6.21 7.75
CA GLN A 54 4.21 6.38 7.48
C GLN A 54 3.51 5.02 7.36
N ASN A 55 4.13 4.04 6.68
CA ASN A 55 3.52 2.75 6.37
C ASN A 55 3.76 1.69 7.45
N ARG A 56 4.86 1.78 8.22
CA ARG A 56 5.17 0.81 9.29
C ARG A 56 4.17 0.81 10.45
N LYS A 57 3.39 1.89 10.58
CA LYS A 57 2.34 2.04 11.62
C LYS A 57 0.98 1.55 11.14
N LEU A 58 0.86 1.16 9.86
CA LEU A 58 -0.39 0.66 9.31
C LEU A 58 -0.70 -0.72 9.87
N VAL A 59 -1.95 -0.89 10.30
CA VAL A 59 -2.46 -2.18 10.74
C VAL A 59 -2.61 -3.06 9.50
N GLN A 60 -1.88 -4.16 9.47
CA GLN A 60 -2.02 -5.16 8.42
C GLN A 60 -3.30 -5.98 8.64
N PRO A 61 -4.00 -6.39 7.57
CA PRO A 61 -5.09 -7.34 7.69
C PRO A 61 -4.57 -8.69 8.23
N PRO A 62 -5.47 -9.55 8.74
CA PRO A 62 -5.08 -10.87 9.20
C PRO A 62 -4.32 -11.65 8.12
N GLU A 63 -3.26 -12.34 8.52
CA GLU A 63 -2.53 -13.23 7.62
C GLU A 63 -3.48 -14.28 7.03
N GLY A 64 -3.37 -14.53 5.71
CA GLY A 64 -4.28 -15.43 5.00
C GLY A 64 -5.62 -14.82 4.59
N THR A 65 -5.80 -13.50 4.72
CA THR A 65 -6.93 -12.80 4.08
C THR A 65 -6.67 -12.65 2.58
N PHE A 66 -7.57 -13.17 1.75
CA PHE A 66 -7.57 -12.97 0.30
C PHE A 66 -8.72 -12.04 -0.10
N PHE A 67 -8.50 -11.20 -1.10
CA PHE A 67 -9.47 -10.22 -1.63
C PHE A 67 -9.73 -10.47 -3.11
#